data_AF-A0A353NP48-F1
#
_entry.id   AF-A0A353NP48-F1
#
_cell.length_a   1.000
_cell.length_b   1.000
_cell.length_c   1.000
_cell.angle_alpha   90.00
_cell.angle_beta   90.00
_cell.angle_gamma   90.00
#
_symmetry.space_group_name_H-M   'P 1'
#
loop_
_entity.id
_entity.type
_entity.pdbx_description
1 polymer ?
#
loop_
_entity_poly.entity_id
_entity_poly.type
_entity_poly.pdbx_seq_one_letter_code
_entity_poly.pdbx_strand_id
1 'polypeptide(L)'
;MPKRKRVYLVVALLALVMLVFAVGQVMGPQELKPLHAKPDYQPLQEEVAKFTANLPGTYGIYFKDLESGEEFGINAQTAIPPASSIKLPVVLYLYEQVADGKLNWTDRVRYNKNTDYQGGAGDLQYVANPVSPV
;
A
#
# COMPACT_ATOMS: atom_id res chain seq x y z
N MET A 1 -24.62 42.40 43.93
CA MET A 1 -25.33 42.38 42.63
C MET A 1 -26.80 42.03 42.89
N PRO A 2 -27.79 42.85 42.49
CA PRO A 2 -29.19 42.61 42.85
C PRO A 2 -29.68 41.28 42.28
N LYS A 3 -30.41 40.48 43.09
CA LYS A 3 -30.83 39.10 42.78
C LYS A 3 -31.40 38.93 41.35
N ARG A 4 -32.15 39.92 40.86
CA ARG A 4 -32.73 39.93 39.50
C ARG A 4 -31.66 39.90 38.39
N LYS A 5 -30.55 40.63 38.53
CA LYS A 5 -29.45 40.65 37.53
C LYS A 5 -28.70 39.32 37.42
N ARG A 6 -28.60 38.56 38.53
CA ARG A 6 -28.02 37.20 38.52
C ARG A 6 -28.91 36.21 37.77
N VAL A 7 -30.23 36.31 37.92
CA VAL A 7 -31.18 35.45 37.20
C VAL A 7 -31.11 35.68 35.69
N TYR A 8 -31.10 36.93 35.23
CA TYR A 8 -30.96 37.22 33.80
C TYR A 8 -29.63 36.73 33.21
N LEU A 9 -28.53 36.84 33.97
CA LEU A 9 -27.23 36.33 33.55
C LEU A 9 -27.25 34.81 33.34
N VAL A 10 -27.86 34.07 34.27
CA VAL A 10 -27.96 32.59 34.20
C VAL A 10 -28.85 32.16 33.03
N VAL A 11 -29.97 32.84 32.80
CA VAL A 11 -30.87 32.54 31.66
C VAL A 11 -30.17 32.82 30.33
N ALA A 12 -29.42 33.92 30.22
CA ALA A 12 -28.65 34.25 29.01
C ALA A 12 -27.56 33.20 28.72
N LEU A 13 -26.88 32.71 29.77
CA LEU A 13 -25.87 31.66 29.65
C LEU A 13 -26.48 30.32 29.21
N LEU A 14 -27.62 29.94 29.77
CA LEU A 14 -28.34 28.72 29.36
C LEU A 14 -28.84 28.82 27.92
N ALA A 15 -29.36 29.96 27.51
CA ALA A 15 -29.77 30.20 26.12
C ALA A 15 -28.57 30.12 25.16
N LEU A 16 -27.41 30.66 25.55
CA LEU A 16 -26.18 30.58 24.76
C LEU A 16 -25.69 29.13 24.63
N VAL A 17 -25.72 28.36 25.72
CA VAL A 17 -25.32 26.94 25.70
C VAL A 17 -26.26 26.12 24.82
N MET A 18 -27.58 26.34 24.92
CA MET A 18 -28.55 25.68 24.03
C MET A 18 -28.32 26.08 22.57
N LEU A 19 -27.99 27.35 22.29
CA LEU A 19 -27.69 27.82 20.95
C LEU A 19 -26.45 27.14 20.37
N VAL A 20 -25.35 27.08 21.14
CA VAL A 20 -24.11 26.41 20.72
C VAL A 20 -24.35 24.92 20.46
N PHE A 21 -25.14 24.26 21.31
CA PHE A 21 -25.49 22.86 21.12
C PHE A 21 -26.36 22.65 19.86
N ALA A 22 -27.36 23.52 19.63
CA ALA A 22 -28.19 23.47 18.43
C ALA A 22 -27.37 23.72 17.15
N VAL A 23 -26.43 24.68 17.16
CA VAL A 23 -25.51 24.93 16.05
C VAL A 23 -24.62 23.72 15.79
N GLY A 24 -24.11 23.06 16.83
CA GLY A 24 -23.29 21.84 16.68
C GLY A 24 -24.05 20.64 16.11
N GLN A 25 -25.38 20.55 16.32
CA GLN A 25 -26.23 19.53 15.71
C GLN A 25 -26.54 19.82 14.23
N VAL A 26 -26.67 21.09 13.86
CA VAL A 26 -26.95 21.52 12.47
C VAL A 26 -25.68 21.54 11.60
N MET A 27 -24.54 21.91 12.20
CA MET A 27 -23.24 22.00 11.54
C MET A 27 -22.30 20.87 11.97
N GLY A 28 -22.81 19.63 12.05
CA GLY A 28 -21.99 18.45 12.29
C GLY A 28 -20.75 18.41 11.39
N PRO A 29 -19.69 17.66 11.75
CA PRO A 29 -18.44 17.64 11.00
C PRO A 29 -18.74 17.37 9.53
N GLN A 30 -18.47 18.38 8.68
CA GLN A 30 -18.58 18.21 7.25
C GLN A 30 -17.53 17.19 6.85
N GLU A 31 -17.97 15.98 6.50
CA GLU A 31 -17.10 15.10 5.72
C GLU A 31 -16.72 15.86 4.46
N LEU A 32 -15.42 16.08 4.29
CA LEU A 32 -14.87 16.70 3.09
C LEU A 32 -15.31 15.83 1.91
N LYS A 33 -16.13 16.39 1.02
CA LYS A 33 -16.39 15.75 -0.27
C LYS A 33 -15.04 15.49 -0.92
N PRO A 34 -14.74 14.24 -1.31
CA PRO A 34 -13.47 13.94 -1.96
C PRO A 34 -13.30 14.84 -3.19
N LEU A 35 -12.11 15.43 -3.31
CA LEU A 35 -11.76 16.43 -4.33
C LEU A 35 -11.92 15.87 -5.76
N HIS A 36 -11.88 14.55 -5.90
CA HIS A 36 -12.03 13.82 -7.15
C HIS A 36 -13.12 12.75 -7.01
N ALA A 37 -13.93 12.60 -8.06
CA ALA A 37 -14.83 11.46 -8.17
C ALA A 37 -13.99 10.18 -8.28
N LYS A 38 -14.38 9.14 -7.54
CA LYS A 38 -13.75 7.82 -7.63
C LYS A 38 -13.81 7.33 -9.08
N PRO A 39 -12.67 6.99 -9.70
CA PRO A 39 -12.68 6.41 -11.05
C PRO A 39 -13.48 5.10 -11.06
N ASP A 40 -14.28 4.88 -12.11
CA ASP A 40 -14.93 3.59 -12.35
C ASP A 40 -14.01 2.72 -13.22
N TYR A 41 -13.42 1.69 -12.59
CA TYR A 41 -12.55 0.73 -13.26
C TYR A 41 -13.28 -0.55 -13.73
N GLN A 42 -14.61 -0.65 -13.61
CA GLN A 42 -15.34 -1.82 -14.14
C GLN A 42 -15.09 -2.06 -15.64
N PRO A 43 -15.12 -1.03 -16.53
CA PRO A 43 -14.84 -1.25 -17.94
C PRO A 43 -13.45 -1.85 -18.20
N LEU A 44 -12.43 -1.39 -17.46
CA LEU A 44 -11.07 -1.91 -17.55
C LEU A 44 -10.98 -3.34 -17.04
N GLN A 45 -11.59 -3.64 -15.89
CA GLN A 45 -11.63 -5.00 -15.34
C GLN A 45 -12.26 -5.97 -16.34
N GLU A 46 -13.37 -5.59 -16.96
CA GLU A 46 -14.05 -6.40 -17.98
C GLU A 46 -13.17 -6.61 -19.22
N GLU A 47 -12.50 -5.57 -19.70
CA GLU A 47 -11.62 -5.65 -20.86
C GLU A 47 -10.44 -6.61 -20.60
N VAL A 48 -9.79 -6.49 -19.44
CA VAL A 48 -8.69 -7.38 -19.05
C VAL A 48 -9.17 -8.82 -18.87
N ALA A 49 -10.36 -9.02 -18.27
CA ALA A 49 -10.95 -10.35 -18.14
C ALA A 49 -11.28 -10.98 -19.51
N LYS A 50 -11.86 -10.21 -20.44
CA LYS A 50 -12.14 -10.65 -21.82
C LYS A 50 -10.85 -10.98 -22.58
N PHE A 51 -9.82 -10.17 -22.43
CA PHE A 51 -8.52 -10.39 -23.06
C PHE A 51 -7.86 -11.68 -22.57
N THR A 52 -7.77 -11.85 -21.25
CA THR A 52 -7.11 -13.01 -20.64
C THR A 52 -7.87 -14.32 -20.85
N ALA A 53 -9.21 -14.28 -20.94
CA ALA A 53 -10.02 -15.46 -21.24
C ALA A 53 -9.73 -16.08 -22.63
N ASN A 54 -9.18 -15.30 -23.57
CA ASN A 54 -8.83 -15.77 -24.91
C ASN A 54 -7.38 -16.29 -25.01
N LEU A 55 -6.61 -16.23 -23.93
CA LEU A 55 -5.22 -16.67 -23.91
C LEU A 55 -5.06 -18.03 -23.19
N PRO A 56 -4.11 -18.87 -23.61
CA PRO A 56 -3.79 -20.08 -22.86
C PRO A 56 -3.19 -19.72 -21.50
N GLY A 57 -3.56 -20.47 -20.46
CA GLY A 57 -2.99 -20.37 -19.11
C GLY A 57 -3.95 -19.81 -18.06
N THR A 58 -3.44 -19.68 -16.84
CA THR A 58 -4.17 -19.07 -15.71
C THR A 58 -3.51 -17.74 -15.37
N TYR A 59 -4.31 -16.68 -15.36
CA TYR A 59 -3.85 -15.32 -15.07
C TYR A 59 -4.41 -14.86 -13.73
N GLY A 60 -3.52 -14.42 -12.84
CA GLY A 60 -3.83 -13.71 -11.61
C GLY A 60 -3.38 -12.27 -11.76
N ILE A 61 -4.31 -11.33 -11.63
CA ILE A 61 -4.09 -9.90 -11.85
C ILE A 61 -4.65 -9.15 -10.65
N TYR A 62 -3.85 -8.23 -10.12
CA TYR A 62 -4.26 -7.27 -9.12
C TYR A 62 -3.88 -5.87 -9.61
N PHE A 63 -4.87 -4.98 -9.63
CA PHE A 63 -4.71 -3.58 -10.03
C PHE A 63 -5.01 -2.70 -8.83
N LYS A 64 -4.19 -1.66 -8.64
CA LYS A 64 -4.39 -0.63 -7.64
C LYS A 64 -3.99 0.72 -8.21
N ASP A 65 -4.93 1.66 -8.22
CA ASP A 65 -4.63 3.06 -8.44
C ASP A 65 -4.11 3.67 -7.13
N LEU A 66 -2.89 4.22 -7.16
CA LEU A 66 -2.25 4.81 -5.99
C LEU A 66 -2.79 6.22 -5.68
N GLU A 67 -3.42 6.89 -6.64
CA GLU A 67 -4.00 8.23 -6.43
C GLU A 67 -5.39 8.14 -5.80
N SER A 68 -6.31 7.37 -6.40
CA SER A 68 -7.67 7.21 -5.87
C SER A 68 -7.80 6.14 -4.78
N GLY A 69 -6.88 5.17 -4.74
CA GLY A 69 -6.96 4.00 -3.87
C GLY A 69 -7.91 2.91 -4.35
N GLU A 70 -8.62 3.12 -5.47
CA GLU A 70 -9.50 2.11 -6.05
C GLU A 70 -8.69 0.93 -6.62
N GLU A 71 -9.25 -0.28 -6.49
CA GLU A 71 -8.57 -1.52 -6.82
C GLU A 71 -9.54 -2.55 -7.38
N PHE A 72 -9.02 -3.48 -8.17
CA PHE A 72 -9.77 -4.67 -8.59
C PHE A 72 -8.83 -5.86 -8.77
N GLY A 73 -9.42 -7.06 -8.78
CA GLY A 73 -8.68 -8.31 -8.96
C GLY A 73 -9.36 -9.25 -9.95
N ILE A 74 -8.55 -10.02 -10.68
CA ILE A 74 -8.95 -11.18 -11.49
C ILE A 74 -8.11 -12.35 -10.97
N ASN A 75 -8.75 -13.36 -10.36
CA ASN A 75 -8.06 -14.46 -9.69
C ASN A 75 -6.97 -13.97 -8.70
N ALA A 76 -7.20 -12.85 -8.01
CA ALA A 76 -6.17 -12.15 -7.23
C ALA A 76 -5.61 -12.97 -6.04
N GLN A 77 -6.34 -13.98 -5.57
CA GLN A 77 -5.92 -14.88 -4.50
C GLN A 77 -5.38 -16.22 -5.00
N THR A 78 -5.31 -16.42 -6.33
CA THR A 78 -4.76 -17.64 -6.91
C THR A 78 -3.24 -17.65 -6.76
N ALA A 79 -2.71 -18.72 -6.16
CA ALA A 79 -1.26 -18.90 -6.04
C ALA A 79 -0.63 -19.14 -7.42
N ILE A 80 0.35 -18.30 -7.77
CA ILE A 80 1.11 -18.39 -9.03
C ILE A 80 2.60 -18.50 -8.66
N PRO A 81 3.38 -19.40 -9.30
CA PRO A 81 4.82 -19.46 -9.09
C PRO A 81 5.46 -18.07 -9.31
N PRO A 82 6.14 -17.50 -8.30
CA PRO A 82 6.62 -16.12 -8.38
C PRO A 82 7.76 -15.94 -9.39
N ALA A 83 8.41 -17.04 -9.82
CA ALA A 83 9.63 -16.99 -10.62
C ALA A 83 10.62 -15.99 -10.00
N SER A 84 11.28 -15.14 -10.80
CA SER A 84 12.22 -14.15 -10.28
C SER A 84 11.60 -13.00 -9.49
N SER A 85 10.27 -12.86 -9.42
CA SER A 85 9.63 -11.81 -8.60
C SER A 85 9.83 -12.02 -7.09
N ILE A 86 10.11 -13.26 -6.65
CA ILE A 86 10.47 -13.59 -5.25
C ILE A 86 11.69 -12.79 -4.75
N LYS A 87 12.54 -12.29 -5.64
CA LYS A 87 13.70 -11.48 -5.28
C LYS A 87 13.30 -10.16 -4.60
N LEU A 88 12.13 -9.61 -4.92
CA LEU A 88 11.66 -8.35 -4.31
C LEU A 88 11.47 -8.49 -2.79
N PRO A 89 10.68 -9.44 -2.26
CA PRO A 89 10.58 -9.61 -0.81
C PRO A 89 11.90 -10.05 -0.16
N VAL A 90 12.76 -10.80 -0.85
CA VAL A 90 14.10 -11.14 -0.34
C VAL A 90 14.96 -9.90 -0.15
N VAL A 91 14.95 -8.97 -1.11
CA VAL A 91 15.66 -7.69 -1.01
C VAL A 91 15.03 -6.80 0.07
N LEU A 92 13.70 -6.72 0.14
CA LEU A 92 13.03 -5.97 1.21
C LEU A 92 13.44 -6.48 2.60
N TYR A 93 13.44 -7.79 2.79
CA TYR A 93 13.89 -8.40 4.04
C TYR A 93 15.34 -8.04 4.37
N LEU A 94 16.25 -8.08 3.38
CA LEU A 94 17.63 -7.63 3.56
C LEU A 94 17.71 -6.18 4.03
N TYR A 95 16.90 -5.29 3.44
CA TYR A 95 16.86 -3.87 3.81
C TYR A 95 16.37 -3.68 5.25
N GLU A 96 15.35 -4.43 5.68
CA GLU A 96 14.88 -4.43 7.07
C GLU A 96 15.99 -4.90 8.03
N GLN A 97 16.74 -5.95 7.69
CA GLN A 97 17.82 -6.43 8.55
C GLN A 97 18.98 -5.42 8.67
N VAL A 98 19.26 -4.66 7.62
CA VAL A 98 20.24 -3.56 7.68
C VAL A 98 19.70 -2.39 8.50
N ALA A 99 18.43 -2.02 8.33
CA ALA A 99 17.78 -0.96 9.12
C ALA A 99 17.74 -1.30 10.62
N ASP A 100 17.57 -2.58 10.95
CA ASP A 100 17.61 -3.13 12.31
C ASP A 100 19.05 -3.21 12.89
N GLY A 101 20.09 -2.89 12.10
CA GLY A 101 21.48 -2.98 12.50
C GLY A 101 22.02 -4.42 12.63
N LYS A 102 21.30 -5.42 12.10
CA LYS A 102 21.70 -6.84 12.14
C LYS A 102 22.70 -7.20 11.04
N LEU A 103 22.69 -6.45 9.94
CA LEU A 103 23.57 -6.60 8.78
C LEU A 103 24.13 -5.23 8.37
N ASN A 104 25.24 -5.23 7.64
CA ASN A 104 25.83 -4.03 7.05
C ASN A 104 25.97 -4.16 5.54
N TRP A 105 25.84 -3.05 4.81
CA TRP A 105 26.04 -3.04 3.36
C TRP A 105 27.43 -3.47 2.90
N THR A 106 28.42 -3.35 3.77
CA THR A 106 29.81 -3.74 3.51
C THR A 106 30.11 -5.19 3.87
N ASP A 107 29.12 -5.94 4.38
CA ASP A 107 29.31 -7.34 4.70
C ASP A 107 29.62 -8.13 3.43
N ARG A 108 30.65 -8.99 3.52
CA ARG A 108 31.06 -9.84 2.40
C ARG A 108 30.45 -11.21 2.54
N VAL A 109 29.78 -11.66 1.48
CA VAL A 109 29.27 -13.02 1.37
C VAL A 109 30.29 -13.89 0.63
N ARG A 110 30.63 -15.04 1.21
CA ARG A 110 31.53 -16.01 0.55
C ARG A 110 30.73 -16.80 -0.47
N TYR A 111 31.13 -16.70 -1.74
CA TYR A 111 30.60 -17.55 -2.80
C TYR A 111 31.23 -18.95 -2.75
N ASN A 112 30.39 -19.97 -2.86
CA ASN A 112 30.78 -21.37 -3.04
C ASN A 112 30.18 -21.92 -4.33
N LYS A 113 31.03 -22.16 -5.33
CA LYS A 113 30.63 -22.66 -6.65
C LYS A 113 29.79 -23.95 -6.59
N ASN A 114 30.04 -24.81 -5.62
CA ASN A 114 29.34 -26.11 -5.52
C ASN A 114 27.90 -25.98 -5.02
N THR A 115 27.53 -24.86 -4.40
CA THR A 115 26.20 -24.64 -3.82
C THR A 115 25.46 -23.45 -4.44
N ASP A 116 26.20 -22.42 -4.85
CA ASP A 116 25.63 -21.12 -5.20
C ASP A 116 25.57 -20.89 -6.71
N TYR A 117 26.29 -21.70 -7.51
CA TYR A 117 26.26 -21.58 -8.96
C TYR A 117 24.89 -21.99 -9.51
N GLN A 118 24.24 -21.07 -10.19
CA GLN A 118 23.03 -21.32 -10.97
C GLN A 118 23.11 -20.61 -12.32
N GLY A 119 22.69 -21.29 -13.38
CA GLY A 119 22.54 -20.66 -14.68
C GLY A 119 21.48 -19.55 -14.62
N GLY A 120 21.72 -18.44 -15.30
CA GLY A 120 20.79 -17.30 -15.28
C GLY A 120 20.87 -16.47 -13.98
N ALA A 121 21.89 -16.67 -13.15
CA ALA A 121 22.16 -15.85 -11.96
C ALA A 121 22.68 -14.43 -12.28
N GLY A 122 22.63 -14.01 -13.56
CA GLY A 122 23.16 -12.73 -14.02
C GLY A 122 24.66 -12.65 -13.83
N ASP A 123 25.14 -11.47 -13.44
CA ASP A 123 26.57 -11.18 -13.32
C ASP A 123 27.31 -12.14 -12.39
N LEU A 124 26.67 -12.59 -11.29
CA LEU A 124 27.28 -13.50 -10.32
C LEU A 124 27.76 -14.81 -10.95
N GLN A 125 27.12 -15.27 -12.03
CA GLN A 125 27.57 -16.44 -12.78
C GLN A 125 28.99 -16.27 -13.35
N TYR A 126 29.35 -15.04 -13.72
CA TYR A 126 30.61 -14.72 -14.38
C TYR A 126 31.65 -14.16 -13.40
N VAL A 127 31.24 -13.20 -12.54
CA VAL A 127 32.18 -12.44 -11.70
C VAL A 127 32.56 -13.16 -10.40
N ALA A 128 31.70 -14.05 -9.89
CA ALA A 128 31.97 -14.80 -8.66
C ALA A 128 32.71 -16.12 -8.93
N ASN A 129 32.76 -16.58 -10.18
CA ASN A 129 33.47 -17.78 -10.59
C ASN A 129 34.89 -17.41 -11.09
N PRO A 130 35.96 -17.70 -10.33
CA PRO A 130 37.33 -17.32 -10.69
C PRO A 130 37.91 -18.05 -11.92
N VAL A 131 37.09 -18.84 -12.62
CA VAL A 131 37.46 -19.65 -13.79
C VAL A 131 36.69 -19.23 -15.05
N SER A 132 35.91 -18.14 -15.00
CA SER A 132 35.23 -17.61 -16.18
C SER A 132 36.26 -16.87 -17.07
N PRO A 133 36.30 -17.17 -18.39
CA PRO A 133 37.33 -16.65 -19.30
C PRO A 133 37.03 -15.22 -19.82
N VAL A 134 36.33 -14.39 -19.03
CA VAL A 134 36.09 -12.98 -19.38
C VAL A 134 37.21 -12.13 -18.81
#